data_AF-A0A1D6PHV9-F1
#
_entry.id   AF-A0A1D6PHV9-F1
#
_cell.length_a   1.000
_cell.length_b   1.000
_cell.length_c   1.000
_cell.angle_alpha   90.00
_cell.angle_beta   90.00
_cell.angle_gamma   90.00
#
_symmetry.space_group_name_H-M   'P 1'
#
loop_
_entity.id
_entity.type
_entity.pdbx_description
1 polymer ?
#
loop_
_entity_poly.entity_id
_entity_poly.type
_entity_poly.pdbx_seq_one_letter_code
_entity_poly.pdbx_strand_id
1 'polypeptide(L)'
;MAVSFAVMFGETKPSGKELLIGLVVPKLSSKTIKQAVGIVGCIIMPHNVFLHSALVQSRKIDTNKKSRVLEAVYYYNIESILALIVSFFINICVTTVFAKGFYGSKQADSIGLENAGQYLQEKYGTAFFPILYIWAVGLLASGQSSTITGTYAGQFVMGGFLNLRLKKWLRAMITRSFAIIPTMIVALFFDTEDPTMDILNEALNVLQSIQIPFALIPLITLVSKEQIMGSFVIGPITKVSFSLSFAYGNPVCRELNNDQLTVAT
;
A
#
# COMPACT_ATOMS: atom_id res chain seq x y z
N MET A 1 -16.73 4.97 -5.70
CA MET A 1 -15.50 4.46 -6.34
C MET A 1 -15.51 2.95 -6.50
N ALA A 2 -15.48 2.13 -5.44
CA ALA A 2 -15.46 0.67 -5.56
C ALA A 2 -16.63 0.10 -6.39
N VAL A 3 -17.88 0.52 -6.09
CA VAL A 3 -19.07 0.11 -6.86
C VAL A 3 -18.95 0.52 -8.33
N SER A 4 -18.46 1.71 -8.62
CA SER A 4 -18.27 2.19 -10.00
C SER A 4 -17.25 1.35 -10.77
N PHE A 5 -16.14 0.96 -10.12
CA PHE A 5 -15.18 0.03 -10.72
C PHE A 5 -15.74 -1.37 -10.89
N ALA A 6 -16.60 -1.84 -9.98
CA ALA A 6 -17.29 -3.12 -10.14
C ALA A 6 -18.27 -3.10 -11.32
N VAL A 7 -19.00 -2.00 -11.52
CA VAL A 7 -19.88 -1.81 -12.69
C VAL A 7 -19.06 -1.78 -13.98
N MET A 8 -18.00 -0.96 -14.04
CA MET A 8 -17.09 -0.92 -15.19
C MET A 8 -16.45 -2.28 -15.48
N PHE A 9 -16.10 -3.05 -14.45
CA PHE A 9 -15.59 -4.41 -14.59
C PHE A 9 -16.63 -5.35 -15.23
N GLY A 10 -17.91 -5.20 -14.87
CA GLY A 10 -19.00 -5.93 -15.53
C GLY A 10 -19.20 -5.54 -16.99
N GLU A 11 -19.16 -4.24 -17.29
CA GLU A 11 -19.34 -3.71 -18.65
C GLU A 11 -18.20 -4.07 -19.59
N THR A 12 -16.96 -4.10 -19.08
CA THR A 12 -15.76 -4.47 -19.85
C THR A 12 -15.73 -5.93 -20.31
N LYS A 13 -16.59 -6.79 -19.75
CA LYS A 13 -16.66 -8.24 -20.03
C LYS A 13 -15.27 -8.87 -20.19
N PRO A 14 -14.39 -8.78 -19.19
CA PRO A 14 -13.04 -9.30 -19.30
C PRO A 14 -13.06 -10.83 -19.45
N SER A 15 -12.07 -11.38 -20.16
CA SER A 15 -11.91 -12.83 -20.28
C SER A 15 -11.59 -13.44 -18.92
N GLY A 16 -12.57 -14.09 -18.29
CA GLY A 16 -12.40 -14.72 -16.98
C GLY A 16 -11.28 -15.77 -16.94
N LYS A 17 -11.01 -16.41 -18.09
CA LYS A 17 -9.91 -17.38 -18.24
C LYS A 17 -8.55 -16.69 -18.14
N GLU A 18 -8.36 -15.54 -18.76
CA GLU A 18 -7.10 -14.78 -18.69
C GLU A 18 -6.85 -14.21 -17.30
N LEU A 19 -7.92 -13.72 -16.64
CA LEU A 19 -7.89 -13.27 -15.25
C LEU A 19 -7.45 -14.38 -14.29
N LEU A 20 -8.07 -15.56 -14.40
CA LEU A 20 -7.71 -16.71 -13.55
C LEU A 20 -6.28 -17.17 -13.80
N ILE A 21 -5.84 -17.20 -15.07
CA ILE A 21 -4.46 -17.55 -15.41
C ILE A 21 -3.48 -16.52 -14.83
N GLY A 22 -3.78 -15.21 -14.93
CA GLY A 22 -2.94 -14.16 -14.35
C GLY A 22 -2.88 -14.17 -12.83
N LEU A 23 -3.95 -14.62 -12.18
CA LEU A 23 -4.05 -14.74 -10.73
C LEU A 23 -3.31 -15.96 -10.18
N VAL A 24 -3.28 -17.07 -10.94
CA VAL A 24 -2.66 -18.33 -10.53
C VAL A 24 -1.19 -18.44 -10.99
N VAL A 25 -0.84 -17.86 -12.13
CA VAL A 25 0.50 -17.98 -12.73
C VAL A 25 1.17 -16.60 -12.86
N PRO A 26 2.03 -16.22 -11.90
CA PRO A 26 2.77 -14.96 -11.99
C PRO A 26 3.84 -15.07 -13.08
N LYS A 27 3.66 -14.33 -14.19
CA LYS A 27 4.69 -14.14 -15.22
C LYS A 27 5.32 -12.77 -15.06
N LEU A 28 6.57 -12.72 -14.59
CA LEU A 28 7.33 -11.48 -14.42
C LEU A 28 8.40 -11.38 -15.52
N SER A 29 8.36 -10.28 -16.27
CA SER A 29 9.46 -9.86 -17.16
C SER A 29 10.34 -8.84 -16.43
N SER A 30 11.62 -8.71 -16.78
CA SER A 30 12.56 -7.79 -16.13
C SER A 30 12.07 -6.35 -16.08
N LYS A 31 11.30 -5.90 -17.08
CA LYS A 31 10.68 -4.56 -17.11
C LYS A 31 9.52 -4.37 -16.12
N THR A 32 8.84 -5.45 -15.76
CA THR A 32 7.64 -5.44 -14.90
C THR A 32 7.99 -5.63 -13.43
N ILE A 33 9.22 -6.05 -13.09
CA ILE A 33 9.64 -6.27 -11.71
C ILE A 33 9.54 -4.98 -10.88
N LYS A 34 10.02 -3.84 -11.41
CA LYS A 34 9.94 -2.54 -10.70
C LYS A 34 8.49 -2.16 -10.37
N GLN A 35 7.58 -2.31 -11.33
CA GLN A 35 6.16 -2.05 -11.14
C GLN A 35 5.51 -3.04 -10.15
N ALA A 36 5.87 -4.32 -10.22
CA ALA A 36 5.36 -5.34 -9.30
C ALA A 36 5.80 -5.07 -7.86
N VAL A 37 7.07 -4.70 -7.65
CA VAL A 37 7.58 -4.29 -6.33
C VAL A 37 6.87 -3.02 -5.83
N GLY A 38 6.64 -2.05 -6.72
CA GLY A 38 5.86 -0.85 -6.40
C GLY A 38 4.43 -1.18 -5.92
N ILE A 39 3.73 -2.09 -6.61
CA ILE A 39 2.40 -2.56 -6.20
C ILE A 39 2.45 -3.25 -4.83
N VAL A 40 3.43 -4.12 -4.59
CA VAL A 40 3.60 -4.79 -3.30
C VAL A 40 3.86 -3.77 -2.19
N GLY A 41 4.73 -2.80 -2.43
CA GLY A 41 5.03 -1.71 -1.49
C GLY A 41 3.78 -0.88 -1.17
N CYS A 42 2.99 -0.52 -2.19
CA CYS A 42 1.73 0.19 -2.01
C CYS A 42 0.69 -0.59 -1.19
N ILE A 43 0.64 -1.92 -1.34
CA ILE A 43 -0.30 -2.77 -0.58
C ILE A 43 0.18 -2.98 0.85
N ILE A 44 1.48 -3.17 1.06
CA ILE A 44 2.08 -3.46 2.38
C ILE A 44 2.73 -2.19 2.92
N MET A 45 1.91 -1.34 3.53
CA MET A 45 2.37 -0.10 4.15
C MET A 45 2.96 -0.35 5.56
N PRO A 46 4.22 0.01 5.82
CA PRO A 46 4.87 -0.27 7.11
C PRO A 46 4.22 0.47 8.29
N HIS A 47 3.70 1.68 8.07
CA HIS A 47 3.00 2.43 9.13
C HIS A 47 1.68 1.77 9.55
N ASN A 48 1.03 0.99 8.66
CA ASN A 48 -0.18 0.25 9.01
C ASN A 48 0.11 -0.89 9.98
N VAL A 49 1.30 -1.48 9.94
CA VAL A 49 1.74 -2.50 10.91
C VAL A 49 1.77 -1.93 12.33
N PHE A 50 2.35 -0.73 12.50
CA PHE A 50 2.39 -0.05 13.79
C PHE A 50 1.00 0.41 14.24
N LEU A 51 0.21 0.95 13.31
CA LEU A 51 -1.14 1.41 13.60
C LEU A 51 -2.07 0.26 14.04
N HIS A 52 -2.12 -0.84 13.29
CA HIS A 52 -2.96 -1.99 13.64
C HIS A 52 -2.55 -2.60 14.99
N SER A 53 -1.24 -2.73 15.23
CA SER A 53 -0.73 -3.24 16.52
C SER A 53 -1.19 -2.40 17.71
N ALA A 54 -1.31 -1.08 17.53
CA ALA A 54 -1.79 -0.17 18.56
C ALA A 54 -3.32 -0.10 18.66
N LEU A 55 -4.05 -0.17 17.54
CA LEU A 55 -5.51 -0.19 17.52
C LEU A 55 -6.07 -1.45 18.19
N VAL A 56 -5.40 -2.60 18.04
CA VAL A 56 -5.76 -3.83 18.76
C VAL A 56 -5.72 -3.63 20.28
N GLN A 57 -4.79 -2.83 20.79
CA GLN A 57 -4.69 -2.53 22.23
C GLN A 57 -5.72 -1.50 22.71
N SER A 58 -6.41 -0.79 21.81
CA SER A 58 -7.44 0.19 22.19
C SER A 58 -8.74 -0.45 22.69
N ARG A 59 -9.00 -1.73 22.35
CA ARG A 59 -10.15 -2.47 22.88
C ARG A 59 -9.80 -3.07 24.24
N LYS A 60 -10.71 -2.93 25.22
CA LYS A 60 -10.52 -3.47 26.57
C LYS A 60 -10.65 -5.00 26.54
N ILE A 61 -9.54 -5.70 26.59
CA ILE A 61 -9.47 -7.17 26.65
C ILE A 61 -8.86 -7.57 27.99
N ASP A 62 -9.49 -8.51 28.68
CA ASP A 62 -8.93 -9.11 29.90
C ASP A 62 -7.79 -10.06 29.54
N THR A 63 -6.55 -9.59 29.67
CA THR A 63 -5.33 -10.32 29.30
C THR A 63 -5.02 -11.49 30.24
N ASN A 64 -5.68 -11.57 31.41
CA ASN A 64 -5.48 -12.66 32.36
C ASN A 64 -6.17 -13.96 31.89
N LYS A 65 -7.21 -13.85 31.05
CA LYS A 65 -7.97 -15.01 30.56
C LYS A 65 -7.52 -15.37 29.15
N LYS A 66 -6.75 -16.45 29.02
CA LYS A 66 -6.27 -16.97 27.71
C LYS A 66 -7.39 -17.15 26.69
N SER A 67 -8.57 -17.62 27.11
CA SER A 67 -9.73 -17.79 26.23
C SER A 67 -10.22 -16.48 25.61
N ARG A 68 -10.17 -15.35 26.36
CA ARG A 68 -10.60 -14.03 25.86
C ARG A 68 -9.59 -13.45 24.88
N VAL A 69 -8.29 -13.71 25.11
CA VAL A 69 -7.24 -13.32 24.17
C VAL A 69 -7.36 -14.09 22.86
N LEU A 70 -7.59 -15.41 22.91
CA LEU A 70 -7.84 -16.22 21.71
C LEU A 70 -9.07 -15.75 20.92
N GLU A 71 -10.18 -15.48 21.63
CA GLU A 71 -11.41 -14.95 21.04
C GLU A 71 -11.15 -13.61 20.35
N ALA A 72 -10.44 -12.69 21.00
CA ALA A 72 -10.08 -11.40 20.41
C ALA A 72 -9.21 -11.56 19.16
N VAL A 73 -8.16 -12.40 19.21
CA VAL A 73 -7.29 -12.67 18.06
C VAL A 73 -8.09 -13.24 16.89
N TYR A 74 -9.04 -14.15 17.15
CA TYR A 74 -9.91 -14.71 16.12
C TYR A 74 -10.75 -13.62 15.42
N TYR A 75 -11.41 -12.75 16.18
CA TYR A 75 -12.20 -11.64 15.60
C TYR A 75 -11.33 -10.64 14.85
N TYR A 76 -10.15 -10.28 15.37
CA TYR A 76 -9.23 -9.38 14.67
C TYR A 76 -8.70 -9.98 13.37
N ASN A 77 -8.48 -11.30 13.36
CA ASN A 77 -8.06 -12.01 12.16
C ASN A 77 -9.17 -11.97 11.10
N ILE A 78 -10.43 -12.23 11.47
CA ILE A 78 -11.57 -12.12 10.55
C ILE A 78 -11.71 -10.69 10.02
N GLU A 79 -11.68 -9.68 10.89
CA GLU A 79 -11.82 -8.25 10.51
C GLU A 79 -10.73 -7.87 9.48
N SER A 80 -9.49 -8.30 9.74
CA SER A 80 -8.34 -7.99 8.87
C SER A 80 -8.37 -8.78 7.56
N ILE A 81 -8.73 -10.07 7.58
CA ILE A 81 -8.88 -10.90 6.37
C ILE A 81 -9.98 -10.32 5.48
N LEU A 82 -11.14 -9.98 6.04
CA LEU A 82 -12.25 -9.41 5.26
C LEU A 82 -11.84 -8.08 4.61
N ALA A 83 -11.16 -7.20 5.35
CA ALA A 83 -10.67 -5.94 4.80
C ALA A 83 -9.67 -6.16 3.64
N LEU A 84 -8.73 -7.10 3.80
CA LEU A 84 -7.76 -7.44 2.76
C LEU A 84 -8.40 -8.09 1.53
N ILE A 85 -9.41 -8.96 1.72
CA ILE A 85 -10.17 -9.58 0.61
C ILE A 85 -10.91 -8.50 -0.18
N VAL A 86 -11.58 -7.56 0.49
CA VAL A 86 -12.27 -6.45 -0.19
C VAL A 86 -11.28 -5.58 -0.96
N SER A 87 -10.14 -5.24 -0.36
CA SER A 87 -9.06 -4.50 -1.02
C SER A 87 -8.53 -5.23 -2.24
N PHE A 88 -8.33 -6.54 -2.15
CA PHE A 88 -7.90 -7.40 -3.25
C PHE A 88 -8.87 -7.36 -4.43
N PHE A 89 -10.18 -7.50 -4.19
CA PHE A 89 -11.19 -7.41 -5.24
C PHE A 89 -11.23 -6.03 -5.91
N ILE A 90 -11.10 -4.95 -5.13
CA ILE A 90 -11.04 -3.59 -5.67
C ILE A 90 -9.82 -3.43 -6.58
N ASN A 91 -8.64 -3.88 -6.13
CA ASN A 91 -7.42 -3.79 -6.92
C ASN A 91 -7.53 -4.62 -8.22
N ILE A 92 -8.11 -5.82 -8.18
CA ILE A 92 -8.38 -6.60 -9.41
C ILE A 92 -9.30 -5.83 -10.36
N CYS A 93 -10.39 -5.26 -9.86
CA CYS A 93 -11.35 -4.53 -10.70
C CYS A 93 -10.66 -3.33 -11.37
N VAL A 94 -9.94 -2.52 -10.59
CA VAL A 94 -9.21 -1.36 -11.09
C VAL A 94 -8.16 -1.79 -12.10
N THR A 95 -7.22 -2.68 -11.73
CA THR A 95 -6.15 -3.12 -12.64
C THR A 95 -6.70 -3.73 -13.93
N THR A 96 -7.82 -4.47 -13.89
CA THR A 96 -8.41 -5.07 -15.09
C THR A 96 -9.05 -4.02 -16.00
N VAL A 97 -9.82 -3.08 -15.44
CA VAL A 97 -10.45 -2.00 -16.21
C VAL A 97 -9.39 -1.15 -16.90
N PHE A 98 -8.29 -0.85 -16.19
CA PHE A 98 -7.14 -0.14 -16.78
C PHE A 98 -6.41 -1.02 -17.80
N ALA A 99 -6.12 -2.29 -17.52
CA ALA A 99 -5.45 -3.18 -18.46
C ALA A 99 -6.25 -3.33 -19.76
N LYS A 100 -7.55 -3.62 -19.70
CA LYS A 100 -8.38 -3.73 -20.91
C LYS A 100 -8.58 -2.37 -21.59
N GLY A 101 -8.57 -1.30 -20.80
CA GLY A 101 -8.69 0.08 -21.27
C GLY A 101 -7.48 0.53 -22.09
N PHE A 102 -6.27 0.20 -21.64
CA PHE A 102 -5.03 0.88 -22.01
C PHE A 102 -3.94 -0.04 -22.58
N TYR A 103 -3.97 -1.34 -22.32
CA TYR A 103 -2.88 -2.26 -22.69
C TYR A 103 -2.69 -2.35 -24.21
N GLY A 104 -1.48 -2.00 -24.67
CA GLY A 104 -1.10 -1.99 -26.08
C GLY A 104 -1.41 -0.70 -26.85
N SER A 105 -1.93 0.35 -26.19
CA SER A 105 -2.12 1.68 -26.80
C SER A 105 -0.87 2.56 -26.66
N LYS A 106 -0.64 3.50 -27.59
CA LYS A 106 0.47 4.47 -27.50
C LYS A 106 0.32 5.42 -26.29
N GLN A 107 -0.89 5.54 -25.77
CA GLN A 107 -1.24 6.35 -24.61
C GLN A 107 -0.96 5.63 -23.28
N ALA A 108 -0.68 4.33 -23.28
CA ALA A 108 -0.47 3.54 -22.06
C ALA A 108 0.62 4.12 -21.14
N ASP A 109 1.67 4.70 -21.75
CA ASP A 109 2.82 5.25 -21.02
C ASP A 109 2.58 6.68 -20.51
N SER A 110 1.59 7.40 -21.05
CA SER A 110 1.29 8.81 -20.68
C SER A 110 0.11 8.96 -19.72
N ILE A 111 -0.46 7.85 -19.22
CA ILE A 111 -1.64 7.90 -18.35
C ILE A 111 -1.21 7.95 -16.89
N GLY A 112 -1.36 9.15 -16.32
CA GLY A 112 -1.25 9.42 -14.89
C GLY A 112 -2.60 9.54 -14.18
N LEU A 113 -2.52 9.79 -12.88
CA LEU A 113 -3.68 9.98 -11.99
C LEU A 113 -4.60 11.14 -12.43
N GLU A 114 -4.01 12.16 -13.07
CA GLU A 114 -4.68 13.35 -13.60
C GLU A 114 -5.61 13.02 -14.78
N ASN A 115 -5.07 12.36 -15.81
CA ASN A 115 -5.78 12.10 -17.05
C ASN A 115 -6.68 10.85 -16.99
N ALA A 116 -6.44 9.96 -16.02
CA ALA A 116 -7.20 8.72 -15.84
C ALA A 116 -8.72 8.97 -15.69
N GLY A 117 -9.12 10.00 -14.94
CA GLY A 117 -10.54 10.30 -14.70
C GLY A 117 -11.28 10.74 -15.97
N GLN A 118 -10.64 11.55 -16.80
CA GLN A 118 -11.22 12.04 -18.06
C GLN A 118 -11.38 10.89 -19.05
N TYR A 119 -10.39 10.02 -19.16
CA TYR A 119 -10.47 8.86 -20.03
C TYR A 119 -11.56 7.86 -19.60
N LEU A 120 -11.66 7.57 -18.30
CA LEU A 120 -12.72 6.70 -17.78
C LEU A 120 -14.11 7.27 -18.08
N GLN A 121 -14.25 8.60 -18.02
CA GLN A 121 -15.48 9.29 -18.41
C GLN A 121 -15.78 9.17 -19.91
N GLU A 122 -14.79 9.28 -20.78
CA GLU A 122 -14.99 9.15 -22.22
C GLU A 122 -15.38 7.73 -22.63
N LYS A 123 -14.78 6.72 -21.99
CA LYS A 123 -14.96 5.31 -22.38
C LYS A 123 -16.17 4.63 -21.74
N TYR A 124 -16.48 4.96 -20.48
CA TYR A 124 -17.52 4.31 -19.70
C TYR A 124 -18.54 5.31 -19.11
N GLY A 125 -18.26 6.60 -19.20
CA GLY A 125 -19.13 7.61 -18.61
C GLY A 125 -20.42 7.76 -19.38
N THR A 126 -21.54 7.78 -18.66
CA THR A 126 -22.86 8.11 -19.20
C THR A 126 -23.39 9.36 -18.50
N ALA A 127 -24.42 9.99 -19.07
CA ALA A 127 -25.03 11.20 -18.49
C ALA A 127 -25.53 10.98 -17.04
N PHE A 128 -25.92 9.74 -16.70
CA PHE A 128 -26.37 9.36 -15.36
C PHE A 128 -25.24 8.93 -14.41
N PHE A 129 -24.06 8.56 -14.95
CA PHE A 129 -22.90 8.12 -14.17
C PHE A 129 -21.65 8.89 -14.61
N PRO A 130 -21.44 10.12 -14.08
CA PRO A 130 -20.23 10.87 -14.37
C PRO A 130 -19.05 10.34 -13.54
N ILE A 131 -18.36 9.34 -14.11
CA ILE A 131 -17.19 8.67 -13.54
C ILE A 131 -16.09 9.66 -13.18
N LEU A 132 -15.92 10.75 -13.94
CA LEU A 132 -14.94 11.80 -13.64
C LEU A 132 -15.12 12.36 -12.22
N TYR A 133 -16.35 12.72 -11.84
CA TYR A 133 -16.63 13.25 -10.51
C TYR A 133 -16.48 12.18 -9.43
N ILE A 134 -16.88 10.94 -9.71
CA ILE A 134 -16.72 9.83 -8.77
C ILE A 134 -15.24 9.53 -8.53
N TRP A 135 -14.42 9.62 -9.57
CA TRP A 135 -12.96 9.51 -9.48
C TRP A 135 -12.38 10.65 -8.65
N ALA A 136 -12.72 11.89 -8.97
CA ALA A 136 -12.22 13.06 -8.23
C ALA A 136 -12.61 13.04 -6.74
N VAL A 137 -13.87 12.75 -6.43
CA VAL A 137 -14.35 12.60 -5.04
C VAL A 137 -13.68 11.40 -4.36
N GLY A 138 -13.48 10.30 -5.09
CA GLY A 138 -12.77 9.12 -4.59
C GLY A 138 -11.32 9.42 -4.22
N LEU A 139 -10.59 10.14 -5.08
CA LEU A 139 -9.23 10.59 -4.82
C LEU A 139 -9.16 11.53 -3.61
N LEU A 140 -10.09 12.49 -3.52
CA LEU A 140 -10.17 13.40 -2.39
C LEU A 140 -10.44 12.65 -1.07
N ALA A 141 -11.38 11.72 -1.07
CA ALA A 141 -11.72 10.88 0.08
C ALA A 141 -10.54 9.98 0.51
N SER A 142 -9.81 9.41 -0.45
CA SER A 142 -8.60 8.62 -0.21
C SER A 142 -7.52 9.45 0.49
N GLY A 143 -7.28 10.69 0.03
CA GLY A 143 -6.33 11.61 0.66
C GLY A 143 -6.68 11.97 2.11
N GLN A 144 -7.97 12.16 2.41
CA GLN A 144 -8.43 12.40 3.78
C GLN A 144 -8.23 11.17 4.68
N SER A 145 -8.58 9.99 4.18
CA SER A 145 -8.38 8.72 4.91
C SER A 145 -6.90 8.49 5.23
N SER A 146 -6.01 8.69 4.25
CA SER A 146 -4.56 8.57 4.43
C SER A 146 -4.03 9.54 5.49
N THR A 147 -4.53 10.78 5.52
CA THR A 147 -4.14 11.76 6.55
C THR A 147 -4.49 11.27 7.95
N ILE A 148 -5.72 10.77 8.15
CA ILE A 148 -6.18 10.30 9.46
C ILE A 148 -5.30 9.12 9.92
N THR A 149 -5.12 8.13 9.07
CA THR A 149 -4.27 6.95 9.31
C THR A 149 -2.83 7.35 9.63
N GLY A 150 -2.23 8.23 8.84
CA GLY A 150 -0.87 8.73 9.04
C GLY A 150 -0.70 9.47 10.36
N THR A 151 -1.67 10.31 10.75
CA THR A 151 -1.61 10.99 12.06
C THR A 151 -1.75 10.03 13.23
N TYR A 152 -2.57 8.98 13.14
CA TYR A 152 -2.65 7.97 14.19
C TYR A 152 -1.38 7.12 14.27
N ALA A 153 -0.86 6.64 13.14
CA ALA A 153 0.39 5.87 13.10
C ALA A 153 1.55 6.68 13.69
N GLY A 154 1.67 7.96 13.29
CA GLY A 154 2.67 8.87 13.83
C GLY A 154 2.56 9.09 15.34
N GLN A 155 1.35 8.99 15.92
CA GLN A 155 1.18 9.06 17.37
C GLN A 155 1.88 7.93 18.10
N PHE A 156 1.68 6.70 17.60
CA PHE A 156 2.19 5.51 18.24
C PHE A 156 3.70 5.38 18.04
N VAL A 157 4.20 5.77 16.86
CA VAL A 157 5.63 5.81 16.60
C VAL A 157 6.32 6.87 17.46
N MET A 158 5.82 8.11 17.47
CA MET A 158 6.43 9.20 18.27
C MET A 158 6.30 8.96 19.78
N GLY A 159 5.16 8.44 20.24
CA GLY A 159 4.95 8.13 21.65
C GLY A 159 5.71 6.89 22.12
N GLY A 160 5.90 5.89 21.26
CA GLY A 160 6.61 4.66 21.58
C GLY A 160 8.13 4.80 21.49
N PHE A 161 8.65 5.30 20.36
CA PHE A 161 10.10 5.36 20.11
C PHE A 161 10.76 6.63 20.63
N LEU A 162 10.11 7.79 20.49
CA LEU A 162 10.70 9.09 20.84
C LEU A 162 10.19 9.64 22.18
N ASN A 163 9.21 8.97 22.81
CA ASN A 163 8.46 9.46 23.98
C ASN A 163 7.96 10.91 23.83
N LEU A 164 7.66 11.34 22.59
CA LEU A 164 7.20 12.69 22.27
C LEU A 164 5.67 12.72 22.17
N ARG A 165 5.05 13.52 23.05
CA ARG A 165 3.59 13.70 23.09
C ARG A 165 3.18 15.03 22.46
N LEU A 166 3.04 15.02 21.13
CA LEU A 166 2.52 16.17 20.38
C LEU A 166 0.99 16.16 20.32
N LYS A 167 0.38 17.36 20.32
CA LYS A 167 -1.06 17.53 20.06
C LYS A 167 -1.40 17.03 18.65
N LYS A 168 -2.58 16.41 18.47
CA LYS A 168 -3.02 15.82 17.19
C LYS A 168 -2.91 16.78 16.01
N TRP A 169 -3.38 18.02 16.18
CA TRP A 169 -3.34 19.04 15.13
C TRP A 169 -1.92 19.48 14.78
N LEU A 170 -1.05 19.67 15.78
CA LEU A 170 0.33 20.06 15.55
C LEU A 170 1.10 18.98 14.77
N ARG A 171 0.91 17.71 15.13
CA ARG A 171 1.49 16.59 14.39
C ARG A 171 1.00 16.52 12.94
N ALA A 172 -0.30 16.72 12.73
CA ALA A 172 -0.89 16.76 11.39
C ALA A 172 -0.33 17.92 10.55
N MET A 173 -0.20 19.12 11.14
CA MET A 173 0.38 20.27 10.45
C MET A 173 1.83 20.02 10.06
N ILE A 174 2.67 19.54 10.99
CA ILE A 174 4.09 19.27 10.71
C ILE A 174 4.23 18.25 9.58
N THR A 175 3.57 17.09 9.69
CA THR A 175 3.68 16.02 8.68
C THR A 175 3.13 16.45 7.32
N ARG A 176 2.06 17.26 7.28
CA ARG A 176 1.52 17.81 6.03
C ARG A 176 2.40 18.90 5.45
N SER A 177 3.02 19.76 6.25
CA SER A 177 3.97 20.75 5.77
C SER A 177 5.17 20.06 5.13
N PHE A 178 5.72 19.02 5.75
CA PHE A 178 6.82 18.25 5.16
C PHE A 178 6.42 17.51 3.86
N ALA A 179 5.15 17.15 3.68
CA ALA A 179 4.69 16.55 2.44
C ALA A 179 4.38 17.59 1.35
N ILE A 180 3.68 18.67 1.70
CA ILE A 180 3.17 19.66 0.75
C ILE A 180 4.27 20.61 0.28
N ILE A 181 5.18 21.04 1.16
CA ILE A 181 6.21 22.03 0.82
C ILE A 181 7.11 21.54 -0.33
N PRO A 182 7.71 20.33 -0.28
CA PRO A 182 8.52 19.83 -1.39
C PRO A 182 7.72 19.68 -2.68
N THR A 183 6.50 19.13 -2.60
CA THR A 183 5.63 18.98 -3.77
C THR A 183 5.25 20.33 -4.39
N MET A 184 4.94 21.34 -3.58
CA MET A 184 4.62 22.69 -4.04
C MET A 184 5.82 23.38 -4.67
N ILE A 185 7.02 23.21 -4.11
CA ILE A 185 8.25 23.73 -4.71
C ILE A 185 8.43 23.11 -6.10
N VAL A 186 8.36 21.78 -6.20
CA VAL A 186 8.57 21.15 -7.51
C VAL A 186 7.47 21.55 -8.50
N ALA A 187 6.20 21.66 -8.07
CA ALA A 187 5.10 22.08 -8.94
C ALA A 187 5.15 23.54 -9.39
N LEU A 188 5.81 24.44 -8.66
CA LEU A 188 5.93 25.86 -9.02
C LEU A 188 7.18 26.16 -9.85
N PHE A 189 8.24 25.36 -9.69
CA PHE A 189 9.53 25.60 -10.34
C PHE A 189 9.78 24.72 -11.58
N PHE A 190 9.05 23.62 -11.74
CA PHE A 190 9.20 22.70 -12.87
C PHE A 190 7.87 22.61 -13.61
N ASP A 191 7.90 22.88 -14.92
CA ASP A 191 6.72 22.76 -15.78
C ASP A 191 6.30 21.30 -15.94
N THR A 192 5.05 21.07 -16.36
CA THR A 192 4.40 19.75 -16.50
C THR A 192 5.14 18.74 -17.40
N GLU A 193 6.14 19.19 -18.17
CA GLU A 193 6.95 18.34 -19.07
C GLU A 193 8.24 17.80 -18.40
N ASP A 194 8.60 18.28 -17.21
CA ASP A 194 9.81 17.83 -16.53
C ASP A 194 9.61 16.48 -15.79
N PRO A 195 10.54 15.51 -15.94
CA PRO A 195 10.46 14.19 -15.31
C PRO A 195 10.62 14.24 -13.77
N THR A 196 10.77 15.42 -13.18
CA THR A 196 11.04 15.63 -11.75
C THR A 196 9.91 15.13 -10.85
N MET A 197 8.66 15.20 -11.30
CA MET A 197 7.51 14.62 -10.59
C MET A 197 7.57 13.09 -10.53
N ASP A 198 7.95 12.46 -11.64
CA ASP A 198 8.12 11.02 -11.71
C ASP A 198 9.31 10.56 -10.88
N ILE A 199 10.41 11.31 -10.89
CA ILE A 199 11.58 11.08 -10.03
C ILE A 199 11.19 11.18 -8.54
N LEU A 200 10.39 12.18 -8.17
CA LEU A 200 9.92 12.33 -6.78
C LEU A 200 9.03 11.13 -6.38
N ASN A 201 8.11 10.73 -7.24
CA ASN A 201 7.24 9.57 -7.00
C ASN A 201 8.03 8.26 -6.90
N GLU A 202 9.00 8.05 -7.79
CA GLU A 202 9.88 6.88 -7.75
C GLU A 202 10.72 6.88 -6.47
N ALA A 203 11.30 8.02 -6.08
CA ALA A 203 12.05 8.17 -4.84
C ALA A 203 11.20 7.88 -3.59
N LEU A 204 9.95 8.33 -3.55
CA LEU A 204 9.01 8.02 -2.46
C LEU A 204 8.71 6.51 -2.40
N ASN A 205 8.50 5.86 -3.54
CA ASN A 205 8.26 4.42 -3.60
C ASN A 205 9.49 3.60 -3.16
N VAL A 206 10.70 4.06 -3.51
CA VAL A 206 11.95 3.46 -3.04
C VAL A 206 12.10 3.63 -1.53
N LEU A 207 11.84 4.84 -1.00
CA LEU A 207 11.90 5.13 0.43
C LEU A 207 10.88 4.28 1.22
N GLN A 208 9.69 4.05 0.66
CA GLN A 208 8.72 3.11 1.23
C GLN A 208 9.23 1.67 1.26
N SER A 209 9.88 1.23 0.18
CA SER A 209 10.45 -0.13 0.10
C SER A 209 11.58 -0.35 1.12
N ILE A 210 12.43 0.65 1.34
CA ILE A 210 13.51 0.62 2.35
C ILE A 210 12.94 0.48 3.77
N GLN A 211 11.79 1.09 4.08
CA GLN A 211 11.18 1.03 5.41
C GLN A 211 10.60 -0.35 5.77
N ILE A 212 10.21 -1.16 4.78
CA ILE A 212 9.54 -2.45 4.99
C ILE A 212 10.38 -3.39 5.88
N PRO A 213 11.69 -3.64 5.60
CA PRO A 213 12.56 -4.42 6.48
C PRO A 213 12.61 -3.94 7.93
N PHE A 214 12.74 -2.62 8.15
CA PHE A 214 12.89 -2.05 9.49
C PHE A 214 11.61 -2.20 10.33
N ALA A 215 10.44 -2.26 9.70
CA ALA A 215 9.19 -2.55 10.40
C ALA A 215 9.00 -4.06 10.65
N LEU A 216 9.30 -4.90 9.66
CA LEU A 216 9.00 -6.34 9.71
C LEU A 216 9.99 -7.17 10.53
N ILE A 217 11.29 -6.86 10.48
CA ILE A 217 12.31 -7.61 11.22
C ILE A 217 12.06 -7.56 12.74
N PRO A 218 11.84 -6.38 13.37
CA PRO A 218 11.52 -6.31 14.79
C PRO A 218 10.20 -6.99 15.12
N LEU A 219 9.15 -6.79 14.30
CA LEU A 219 7.84 -7.39 14.53
C LEU A 219 7.94 -8.91 14.64
N ILE A 220 8.63 -9.55 13.70
CA ILE A 220 8.72 -11.01 13.65
C ILE A 220 9.63 -11.54 14.73
N THR A 221 10.69 -10.81 15.07
CA THR A 221 11.55 -11.14 16.21
C THR A 221 10.75 -11.13 17.50
N LEU A 222 9.88 -10.13 17.71
CA LEU A 222 9.03 -10.03 18.91
C LEU A 222 7.98 -11.14 18.95
N VAL A 223 7.29 -11.38 17.83
CA VAL A 223 6.23 -12.40 17.73
C VAL A 223 6.78 -13.84 17.76
N SER A 224 8.06 -14.03 17.44
CA SER A 224 8.75 -15.32 17.50
C SER A 224 9.31 -15.68 18.89
N LYS A 225 9.42 -14.71 19.80
CA LYS A 225 9.99 -14.91 21.14
C LYS A 225 8.94 -15.44 22.12
N GLU A 226 9.18 -16.65 22.65
CA GLU A 226 8.36 -17.26 23.71
C GLU A 226 8.29 -16.39 24.97
N GLN A 227 9.36 -15.67 25.30
CA GLN A 227 9.39 -14.76 26.45
C GLN A 227 8.37 -13.61 26.36
N ILE A 228 8.00 -13.20 25.14
CA ILE A 228 7.11 -12.05 24.91
C ILE A 228 5.68 -12.52 24.61
N MET A 229 5.54 -13.55 23.77
CA MET A 229 4.23 -14.06 23.32
C MET A 229 3.69 -15.22 24.16
N GLY A 230 4.50 -15.84 25.04
CA GLY A 230 4.09 -16.96 25.87
C GLY A 230 3.59 -18.14 25.03
N SER A 231 2.35 -18.58 25.25
CA SER A 231 1.73 -19.67 24.49
C SER A 231 1.21 -19.28 23.09
N PHE A 232 1.39 -18.02 22.68
CA PHE A 232 0.85 -17.47 21.41
C PHE A 232 1.94 -17.24 20.34
N VAL A 233 3.08 -17.94 20.43
CA VAL A 233 4.17 -17.81 19.45
C VAL A 233 3.73 -18.30 18.07
N ILE A 234 4.19 -17.61 17.02
CA ILE A 234 3.95 -18.03 15.64
C ILE A 234 4.59 -19.38 15.32
N GLY A 235 3.85 -20.19 14.57
CA GLY A 235 4.31 -21.50 14.12
C GLY A 235 5.51 -21.42 13.17
N PRO A 236 6.26 -22.53 13.03
CA PRO A 236 7.45 -22.60 12.18
C PRO A 236 7.16 -22.31 10.70
N ILE A 237 5.95 -22.61 10.21
CA ILE A 237 5.53 -22.36 8.83
C ILE A 237 5.51 -20.86 8.50
N THR A 238 5.04 -20.03 9.43
CA THR A 238 5.02 -18.56 9.27
C THR A 238 6.44 -17.99 9.28
N LYS A 239 7.32 -18.54 10.12
CA LYS A 239 8.75 -18.16 10.16
C LYS A 239 9.45 -18.45 8.84
N VAL A 240 9.25 -19.66 8.28
CA VAL A 240 9.85 -20.07 7.00
C VAL A 240 9.30 -19.26 5.83
N SER A 241 7.98 -19.02 5.79
CA SER A 241 7.34 -18.24 4.73
C SER A 241 7.86 -16.80 4.68
N PHE A 242 8.13 -16.21 5.84
CA PHE A 242 8.73 -14.89 5.92
C PHE A 242 10.20 -14.88 5.50
N SER A 243 11.00 -15.83 5.97
CA SER A 243 12.40 -15.95 5.57
C SER A 243 12.53 -16.15 4.06
N LEU A 244 11.64 -16.93 3.43
CA LEU A 244 11.57 -17.04 1.98
C LEU A 244 11.14 -15.73 1.32
N SER A 245 10.12 -15.06 1.83
CA SER A 245 9.63 -13.79 1.26
C SER A 245 10.69 -12.69 1.35
N PHE A 246 11.50 -12.66 2.40
CA PHE A 246 12.59 -11.71 2.56
C PHE A 246 13.81 -12.07 1.69
N ALA A 247 14.11 -13.37 1.54
CA ALA A 247 15.20 -13.85 0.69
C ALA A 247 14.91 -13.72 -0.82
N TYR A 248 13.65 -13.85 -1.24
CA TYR A 248 13.23 -13.77 -2.64
C TYR A 248 12.63 -12.41 -3.04
N GLY A 249 12.02 -11.68 -2.10
CA GLY A 249 11.25 -10.47 -2.35
C GLY A 249 12.03 -9.15 -2.30
N ASN A 250 13.37 -9.19 -2.20
CA ASN A 250 14.19 -7.99 -2.18
C ASN A 250 15.10 -7.88 -3.42
N PRO A 251 14.54 -7.64 -4.62
CA PRO A 251 15.35 -7.27 -5.79
C PRO A 251 16.06 -5.93 -5.57
N VAL A 252 15.53 -5.03 -4.72
CA VAL A 252 16.15 -3.73 -4.40
C VAL A 252 17.45 -3.89 -3.59
N CYS A 253 17.53 -4.82 -2.63
CA CYS A 253 18.80 -5.14 -1.96
C CYS A 253 19.77 -5.90 -2.88
N ARG A 254 19.28 -6.65 -3.88
CA ARG A 254 20.13 -7.27 -4.89
C ARG A 254 20.69 -6.25 -5.89
N GLU A 255 19.89 -5.27 -6.30
CA GLU A 255 20.34 -4.14 -7.14
C GLU A 255 21.26 -3.19 -6.38
N LEU A 256 20.96 -2.83 -5.12
CA LEU A 256 21.88 -2.03 -4.29
C LEU A 256 23.22 -2.74 -4.05
N ASN A 257 23.24 -4.06 -3.94
CA ASN A 257 24.49 -4.80 -3.81
C ASN A 257 25.28 -4.87 -5.14
N ASN A 258 24.61 -4.81 -6.30
CA ASN A 258 25.26 -4.71 -7.61
C ASN A 258 25.73 -3.28 -7.93
N ASP A 259 24.96 -2.26 -7.57
CA ASP A 259 25.34 -0.85 -7.79
C ASP A 259 26.46 -0.42 -6.84
N GLN A 260 26.51 -0.93 -5.60
CA GLN A 260 27.65 -0.72 -4.71
C GLN A 260 28.91 -1.47 -5.16
N LEU A 261 28.78 -2.60 -5.88
CA LEU A 261 29.94 -3.28 -6.48
C LEU A 261 30.44 -2.59 -7.75
N THR A 262 29.58 -1.88 -8.48
CA THR A 262 29.97 -1.16 -9.72
C THR A 262 30.63 0.20 -9.42
N VAL A 263 30.40 0.77 -8.24
CA VAL A 263 31.09 1.99 -7.76
C VAL A 263 32.41 1.65 -7.01
N ALA A 264 32.69 0.36 -6.77
CA ALA A 264 33.88 -0.14 -6.09
C ALA A 264 34.90 -0.86 -7.00
N THR A 265 34.78 -0.69 -8.32
CA THR A 265 35.79 -1.05 -9.35
C THR A 265 35.98 0.12 -10.30
#